data_AF-A0A401Y224-F1
#
_entry.id   AF-A0A401Y224-F1
#
_cell.length_a   1.000
_cell.length_b   1.000
_cell.length_c   1.000
_cell.angle_alpha   90.00
_cell.angle_beta   90.00
_cell.angle_gamma   90.00
#
_symmetry.space_group_name_H-M   'P 1'
#
loop_
_entity.id
_entity.type
_entity.pdbx_description
1 polymer ?
#
loop_
_entity_poly.entity_id
_entity_poly.type
_entity_poly.pdbx_seq_one_letter_code
_entity_poly.pdbx_strand_id
1 'polypeptide(L)'
;MQQDSDFAAYLAARWPALVRTVVLLGCPRPEAEDVVRDALARCHRGWERERHAGDIDARVHEALLEAVARAAGRRTVWPHPGLGQPQPVLDLVPALDRLTPPVRAALVLEAVAGLEPDQLARLLGTTPGTSPAAGRPGPAEVRDAAAAIDVLAPPIDAVVATARDHRRRELKRIAGATAAVLVLVGLGAWAGTRPPPAPAADRPHVTRAQNLAEVAWWANGVLHLPRVEVELPRVTDLVEVGDGAVIGDEQGDVSWVGDDGEVTRIGHKVPLAPLVASDQHGWAAWVDPGSPGVTRLIVWDLAAGQELAHLDVAAHGPLADQLEDGPHPVAIDGTRLYYAAADGEWSWQLPDGERAGLGIPALLADSHGTRATARGSGVHVEQSTYGISFDVAGTGAQLSPAGEYLLTHQPTADNQVGTPRIYDTRTGDQLWTGLEPGDLAVAASLGPDDEVTYVVAHAADQPQAGEFVRQSFSGPYELRTCHLGERTCFTVTKFPHTGALPVLAH
;
A
#
# COMPACT_ATOMS: atom_id res chain seq x y z
N MET A 1 -4.70 -15.10 -26.74
CA MET A 1 -5.66 -14.14 -27.33
C MET A 1 -7.11 -14.57 -27.10
N GLN A 2 -7.57 -15.72 -27.62
CA GLN A 2 -8.97 -16.17 -27.42
C GLN A 2 -9.33 -16.39 -25.94
N GLN A 3 -8.44 -17.00 -25.15
CA GLN A 3 -8.64 -17.22 -23.71
C GLN A 3 -8.83 -15.90 -22.94
N ASP A 4 -8.00 -14.90 -23.21
CA ASP A 4 -8.04 -13.60 -22.55
C ASP A 4 -9.30 -12.81 -22.94
N SER A 5 -9.73 -12.88 -24.22
CA SER A 5 -10.97 -12.23 -24.65
C SER A 5 -12.22 -12.86 -24.04
N ASP A 6 -12.21 -14.19 -23.92
CA ASP A 6 -13.30 -14.97 -23.35
C ASP A 6 -13.43 -14.75 -21.83
N PHE A 7 -12.31 -14.63 -21.14
CA PHE A 7 -12.26 -14.25 -19.73
C PHE A 7 -12.71 -12.80 -19.53
N ALA A 8 -12.26 -11.87 -20.37
CA ALA A 8 -12.69 -10.47 -20.36
C ALA A 8 -14.21 -10.33 -20.55
N ALA A 9 -14.80 -11.11 -21.46
CA ALA A 9 -16.25 -11.12 -21.68
C ALA A 9 -17.02 -11.63 -20.45
N TYR A 10 -16.51 -12.68 -19.80
CA TYR A 10 -17.09 -13.17 -18.56
C TYR A 10 -16.99 -12.15 -17.42
N LEU A 11 -15.81 -11.55 -17.23
CA LEU A 11 -15.56 -10.46 -16.30
C LEU A 11 -16.59 -9.34 -16.50
N ALA A 12 -16.70 -8.83 -17.73
CA ALA A 12 -17.65 -7.79 -18.09
C ALA A 12 -19.09 -8.14 -17.70
N ALA A 13 -19.49 -9.40 -17.93
CA ALA A 13 -20.84 -9.86 -17.65
C ALA A 13 -21.14 -10.09 -16.16
N ARG A 14 -20.14 -10.47 -15.35
CA ARG A 14 -20.35 -10.93 -13.96
C ARG A 14 -19.93 -9.91 -12.92
N TRP A 15 -19.09 -8.95 -13.32
CA TRP A 15 -18.56 -7.91 -12.45
C TRP A 15 -19.61 -7.20 -11.60
N PRO A 16 -20.73 -6.67 -12.14
CA PRO A 16 -21.71 -5.97 -11.32
C PRO A 16 -22.31 -6.84 -10.22
N ALA A 17 -22.65 -8.11 -10.53
CA ALA A 17 -23.23 -9.04 -9.58
C ALA A 17 -22.23 -9.43 -8.47
N LEU A 18 -20.95 -9.61 -8.81
CA LEU A 18 -19.91 -9.94 -7.84
C LEU A 18 -19.63 -8.78 -6.89
N VAL A 19 -19.50 -7.55 -7.40
CA VAL A 19 -19.29 -6.35 -6.56
C VAL A 19 -20.48 -6.13 -5.62
N ARG A 20 -21.70 -6.21 -6.15
CA ARG A 20 -22.93 -6.11 -5.34
C ARG A 20 -23.03 -7.15 -4.25
N THR A 21 -22.62 -8.38 -4.56
CA THR A 21 -22.54 -9.47 -3.58
C THR A 21 -21.61 -9.07 -2.45
N VAL A 22 -20.38 -8.66 -2.75
CA VAL A 22 -19.39 -8.29 -1.74
C VAL A 22 -19.82 -7.08 -0.90
N VAL A 23 -20.44 -6.07 -1.52
CA VAL A 23 -21.02 -4.94 -0.79
C VAL A 23 -22.09 -5.39 0.21
N LEU A 24 -23.02 -6.23 -0.22
CA LEU A 24 -24.08 -6.74 0.65
C LEU A 24 -23.57 -7.72 1.72
N LEU A 25 -22.38 -8.31 1.56
CA LEU A 25 -21.70 -9.07 2.61
C LEU A 25 -21.07 -8.18 3.69
N GLY A 26 -21.04 -6.87 3.49
CA GLY A 26 -20.59 -5.89 4.49
C GLY A 26 -19.32 -5.12 4.11
N CYS A 27 -18.81 -5.31 2.89
CA CYS A 27 -17.63 -4.62 2.39
C CYS A 27 -18.00 -3.23 1.81
N PRO A 28 -17.27 -2.15 2.12
CA PRO A 28 -17.38 -0.89 1.41
C PRO A 28 -17.16 -1.04 -0.10
N ARG A 29 -17.80 -0.19 -0.90
CA ARG A 29 -17.76 -0.29 -2.38
C ARG A 29 -16.33 -0.23 -2.97
N PRO A 30 -15.44 0.70 -2.56
CA PRO A 30 -14.07 0.74 -3.11
C PRO A 30 -13.33 -0.58 -2.90
N GLU A 31 -13.35 -1.08 -1.67
CA GLU A 31 -12.74 -2.37 -1.31
C GLU A 31 -13.42 -3.57 -1.98
N ALA A 32 -14.74 -3.51 -2.21
CA ALA A 32 -15.47 -4.59 -2.84
C ALA A 32 -14.99 -4.86 -4.27
N GLU A 33 -14.63 -3.80 -5.00
CA GLU A 33 -14.07 -3.91 -6.35
C GLU A 33 -12.68 -4.58 -6.32
N ASP A 34 -11.86 -4.28 -5.32
CA ASP A 34 -10.54 -4.89 -5.15
C ASP A 34 -10.63 -6.37 -4.73
N VAL A 35 -11.54 -6.70 -3.82
CA VAL A 35 -11.84 -8.08 -3.40
C VAL A 35 -12.29 -8.92 -4.59
N VAL A 36 -13.16 -8.37 -5.44
CA VAL A 36 -13.63 -9.04 -6.68
C VAL A 36 -12.48 -9.19 -7.68
N ARG A 37 -11.62 -8.17 -7.83
CA ARG A 37 -10.43 -8.22 -8.70
C ARG A 37 -9.51 -9.37 -8.29
N ASP A 38 -9.19 -9.45 -7.01
CA ASP A 38 -8.32 -10.49 -6.45
C ASP A 38 -8.94 -11.90 -6.59
N ALA A 39 -10.24 -12.05 -6.35
CA ALA A 39 -10.96 -13.32 -6.58
C ALA A 39 -10.89 -13.78 -8.04
N LEU A 40 -11.15 -12.89 -8.99
CA LEU A 40 -11.15 -13.22 -10.41
C LEU A 40 -9.74 -13.46 -10.95
N ALA A 41 -8.74 -12.73 -10.45
CA ALA A 41 -7.34 -12.96 -10.78
C ALA A 41 -6.89 -14.39 -10.43
N ARG A 42 -7.34 -14.94 -9.29
CA ARG A 42 -7.06 -16.35 -8.92
C ARG A 42 -7.73 -17.36 -9.85
N CYS A 43 -8.90 -17.03 -10.40
CA CYS A 43 -9.64 -17.94 -11.29
C CYS A 43 -9.05 -18.00 -12.70
N HIS A 44 -8.25 -17.00 -13.11
CA HIS A 44 -7.66 -16.96 -14.45
C HIS A 44 -6.81 -18.19 -14.80
N ARG A 45 -6.08 -18.76 -13.83
CA ARG A 45 -5.21 -19.93 -14.07
C ARG A 45 -5.97 -21.22 -14.38
N GLY A 46 -7.13 -21.41 -13.75
CA GLY A 46 -8.00 -22.58 -13.93
C GLY A 46 -9.05 -22.40 -15.03
N TRP A 47 -9.15 -21.18 -15.57
CA TRP A 47 -10.24 -20.69 -16.40
C TRP A 47 -10.67 -21.64 -17.52
N GLU A 48 -9.75 -22.06 -18.39
CA GLU A 48 -10.13 -22.94 -19.51
C GLU A 48 -10.66 -24.28 -19.01
N ARG A 49 -9.97 -24.92 -18.07
CA ARG A 49 -10.35 -26.23 -17.55
C ARG A 49 -11.71 -26.17 -16.84
N GLU A 50 -11.93 -25.17 -16.01
CA GLU A 50 -13.16 -25.00 -15.22
C GLU A 50 -14.34 -24.56 -16.08
N ARG A 51 -14.09 -23.72 -17.09
CA ARG A 51 -15.10 -23.36 -18.09
C ARG A 51 -15.53 -24.57 -18.90
N HIS A 52 -14.61 -25.43 -19.34
CA HIS A 52 -14.95 -26.65 -20.07
C HIS A 52 -15.67 -27.69 -19.18
N ALA A 53 -15.38 -27.70 -17.88
CA ALA A 53 -16.09 -28.53 -16.91
C ALA A 53 -17.51 -28.01 -16.58
N GLY A 54 -17.79 -26.74 -16.87
CA GLY A 54 -19.07 -26.10 -16.57
C GLY A 54 -19.18 -25.54 -15.14
N ASP A 55 -18.10 -25.57 -14.37
CA ASP A 55 -18.08 -25.24 -12.93
C ASP A 55 -17.47 -23.86 -12.62
N ILE A 56 -17.26 -23.02 -13.63
CA ILE A 56 -16.53 -21.78 -13.46
C ILE A 56 -17.19 -20.79 -12.50
N ASP A 57 -18.52 -20.67 -12.52
CA ASP A 57 -19.25 -19.81 -11.58
C ASP A 57 -19.09 -20.32 -10.13
N ALA A 58 -19.11 -21.64 -9.92
CA ALA A 58 -18.88 -22.23 -8.61
C ALA A 58 -17.48 -21.89 -8.07
N ARG A 59 -16.44 -22.04 -8.92
CA ARG A 59 -15.07 -21.66 -8.55
C ARG A 59 -14.96 -20.17 -8.22
N VAL A 60 -15.59 -19.31 -9.01
CA VAL A 60 -15.56 -17.86 -8.80
C VAL A 60 -16.22 -17.50 -7.46
N HIS A 61 -17.35 -18.13 -7.11
CA HIS A 61 -17.98 -17.90 -5.81
C HIS A 61 -17.13 -18.43 -4.64
N GLU A 62 -16.44 -19.55 -4.77
CA GLU A 62 -15.47 -20.03 -3.78
C GLU A 62 -14.34 -19.01 -3.59
N ALA A 63 -13.72 -18.59 -4.70
CA ALA A 63 -12.63 -17.62 -4.67
C ALA A 63 -13.08 -16.26 -4.11
N LEU A 64 -14.34 -15.87 -4.34
CA LEU A 64 -14.96 -14.65 -3.83
C LEU A 64 -15.12 -14.71 -2.30
N LEU A 65 -15.68 -15.79 -1.77
CA LEU A 65 -15.84 -15.96 -0.31
C LEU A 65 -14.50 -16.05 0.40
N GLU A 66 -13.50 -16.74 -0.17
CA GLU A 66 -12.13 -16.72 0.33
C GLU A 66 -11.53 -15.31 0.33
N ALA A 67 -11.85 -14.49 -0.67
CA ALA A 67 -11.41 -13.10 -0.73
C ALA A 67 -12.04 -12.23 0.33
N VAL A 68 -13.35 -12.33 0.49
CA VAL A 68 -14.10 -11.63 1.55
C VAL A 68 -13.59 -12.03 2.92
N ALA A 69 -13.37 -13.33 3.18
CA ALA A 69 -12.86 -13.81 4.45
C ALA A 69 -11.44 -13.29 4.74
N ARG A 70 -10.56 -13.25 3.74
CA ARG A 70 -9.21 -12.67 3.89
C ARG A 70 -9.24 -11.16 4.13
N ALA A 71 -10.06 -10.43 3.39
CA ALA A 71 -10.23 -9.00 3.61
C ALA A 71 -10.81 -8.72 5.01
N ALA A 72 -11.77 -9.52 5.44
CA ALA A 72 -12.36 -9.44 6.77
C ALA A 72 -11.39 -9.85 7.89
N GLY A 73 -10.43 -10.75 7.62
CA GLY A 73 -9.40 -11.12 8.59
C GLY A 73 -8.31 -10.05 8.76
N ARG A 74 -8.17 -9.13 7.80
CA ARG A 74 -7.28 -7.97 7.90
C ARG A 74 -7.89 -6.81 8.68
N ARG A 75 -9.22 -6.72 8.79
CA ARG A 75 -9.94 -5.66 9.53
C ARG A 75 -10.62 -6.19 10.79
N THR A 76 -10.50 -5.48 11.91
CA THR A 76 -11.16 -5.87 13.18
C THR A 76 -12.67 -5.60 13.16
N VAL A 77 -13.12 -4.62 12.37
CA VAL A 77 -14.54 -4.25 12.11
C VAL A 77 -14.62 -3.67 10.69
N TRP A 78 -15.62 -4.07 9.91
CA TRP A 78 -15.95 -3.37 8.66
C TRP A 78 -16.85 -2.16 9.01
N PRO A 79 -16.53 -0.93 8.56
CA PRO A 79 -17.44 0.19 8.74
C PRO A 79 -18.79 -0.13 8.08
N HIS A 80 -19.89 0.21 8.75
CA HIS A 80 -21.22 0.01 8.19
C HIS A 80 -21.30 0.65 6.78
N PRO A 81 -22.03 0.07 5.81
CA PRO A 81 -22.22 0.63 4.47
C PRO A 81 -23.01 1.96 4.41
N GLY A 82 -22.81 2.88 5.35
CA GLY A 82 -23.72 3.99 5.67
C GLY A 82 -23.50 5.29 4.90
N LEU A 83 -22.29 5.59 4.42
CA LEU A 83 -21.99 6.84 3.73
C LEU A 83 -21.81 6.58 2.22
N GLY A 84 -22.71 7.13 1.41
CA GLY A 84 -22.63 7.07 -0.06
C GLY A 84 -23.41 5.92 -0.74
N GLN A 85 -24.11 5.07 0.01
CA GLN A 85 -24.96 4.01 -0.58
C GLN A 85 -26.39 4.50 -0.90
N PRO A 86 -27.06 3.90 -1.90
CA PRO A 86 -28.46 4.18 -2.20
C PRO A 86 -29.38 3.85 -1.01
N GLN A 87 -30.48 4.61 -0.84
CA GLN A 87 -31.43 4.42 0.25
C GLN A 87 -31.93 2.95 0.42
N PRO A 88 -32.26 2.20 -0.64
CA PRO A 88 -32.66 0.79 -0.50
C PRO A 88 -31.61 -0.10 0.18
N VAL A 89 -30.32 0.22 0.03
CA VAL A 89 -29.22 -0.49 0.70
C VAL A 89 -29.15 -0.09 2.16
N LEU A 90 -29.26 1.21 2.45
CA LEU A 90 -29.23 1.75 3.82
C LEU A 90 -30.36 1.19 4.68
N ASP A 91 -31.55 1.01 4.11
CA ASP A 91 -32.71 0.44 4.81
C ASP A 91 -32.53 -1.07 5.12
N LEU A 92 -31.78 -1.77 4.26
CA LEU A 92 -31.55 -3.22 4.33
C LEU A 92 -30.41 -3.62 5.28
N VAL A 93 -29.35 -2.81 5.34
CA VAL A 93 -28.12 -3.08 6.11
C VAL A 93 -28.38 -3.48 7.58
N PRO A 94 -29.21 -2.75 8.36
CA PRO A 94 -29.47 -3.11 9.76
C PRO A 94 -30.08 -4.50 9.95
N ALA A 95 -30.81 -5.00 8.95
CA ALA A 95 -31.39 -6.33 8.97
C ALA A 95 -30.37 -7.41 8.58
N LEU A 96 -29.47 -7.11 7.64
CA LEU A 96 -28.35 -8.01 7.26
C LEU A 96 -27.31 -8.15 8.37
N ASP A 97 -27.03 -7.08 9.12
CA ASP A 97 -26.02 -7.09 10.20
C ASP A 97 -26.44 -7.93 11.42
N ARG A 98 -27.75 -8.23 11.56
CA ARG A 98 -28.26 -9.15 12.58
C ARG A 98 -28.08 -10.62 12.22
N LEU A 99 -27.71 -10.92 10.97
CA LEU A 99 -27.49 -12.28 10.51
C LEU A 99 -26.06 -12.72 10.83
N THR A 100 -25.90 -13.99 11.21
CA THR A 100 -24.55 -14.59 11.27
C THR A 100 -23.92 -14.59 9.87
N PRO A 101 -22.58 -14.52 9.74
CA PRO A 101 -21.91 -14.46 8.44
C PRO A 101 -22.33 -15.57 7.45
N PRO A 102 -22.46 -16.86 7.85
CA PRO A 102 -22.91 -17.90 6.93
C PRO A 102 -24.36 -17.71 6.44
N VAL A 103 -25.24 -17.20 7.31
CA VAL A 103 -26.65 -16.95 6.96
C VAL A 103 -26.78 -15.73 6.04
N ARG A 104 -26.00 -14.69 6.30
CA ARG A 104 -25.89 -13.52 5.42
C ARG A 104 -25.37 -13.94 4.04
N ALA A 105 -24.30 -14.73 4.00
CA ALA A 105 -23.72 -15.23 2.75
C ALA A 105 -24.72 -16.05 1.93
N ALA A 106 -25.42 -16.99 2.56
CA ALA A 106 -26.45 -17.79 1.89
C ALA A 106 -27.55 -16.92 1.28
N LEU A 107 -28.10 -15.97 2.05
CA LEU A 107 -29.17 -15.09 1.58
C LEU A 107 -28.73 -14.20 0.41
N VAL A 108 -27.54 -13.60 0.49
CA VAL A 108 -27.04 -12.70 -0.55
C VAL A 108 -26.72 -13.48 -1.83
N LEU A 109 -26.07 -14.64 -1.72
CA LEU A 109 -25.75 -15.47 -2.88
C LEU A 109 -27.01 -16.05 -3.55
N GLU A 110 -28.03 -16.41 -2.79
CA GLU A 110 -29.35 -16.78 -3.32
C GLU A 110 -29.98 -15.59 -4.08
N ALA A 111 -30.01 -14.40 -3.46
CA ALA A 111 -30.71 -13.25 -4.01
C ALA A 111 -30.03 -12.64 -5.25
N VAL A 112 -28.70 -12.52 -5.22
CA VAL A 112 -27.89 -11.78 -6.21
C VAL A 112 -27.32 -12.72 -7.28
N ALA A 113 -26.84 -13.89 -6.88
CA ALA A 113 -26.22 -14.86 -7.78
C ALA A 113 -27.15 -16.02 -8.18
N GLY A 114 -28.33 -16.14 -7.57
CA GLY A 114 -29.33 -17.13 -7.95
C GLY A 114 -28.93 -18.58 -7.63
N LEU A 115 -28.08 -18.78 -6.62
CA LEU A 115 -27.62 -20.13 -6.26
C LEU A 115 -28.76 -20.93 -5.63
N GLU A 116 -28.93 -22.15 -6.13
CA GLU A 116 -29.88 -23.12 -5.59
C GLU A 116 -29.39 -23.68 -4.23
N PRO A 117 -30.28 -24.23 -3.38
CA PRO A 117 -29.93 -24.72 -2.05
C PRO A 117 -28.76 -25.72 -2.04
N ASP A 118 -28.70 -26.62 -3.02
CA ASP A 118 -27.62 -27.60 -3.14
C ASP A 118 -26.26 -26.98 -3.48
N GLN A 119 -26.26 -25.89 -4.27
CA GLN A 119 -25.05 -25.14 -4.62
C GLN A 119 -24.55 -24.35 -3.40
N LEU A 120 -25.45 -23.72 -2.65
CA LEU A 120 -25.12 -23.03 -1.39
C LEU A 120 -24.54 -23.98 -0.35
N ALA A 121 -25.12 -25.18 -0.20
CA ALA A 121 -24.64 -26.16 0.76
C ALA A 121 -23.22 -26.66 0.44
N ARG A 122 -22.91 -26.86 -0.85
CA ARG A 122 -21.55 -27.20 -1.30
C ARG A 122 -20.57 -26.06 -1.04
N LEU A 123 -20.97 -24.83 -1.35
CA LEU A 123 -20.12 -23.65 -1.26
C LEU A 123 -19.82 -23.23 0.18
N LEU A 124 -20.82 -23.30 1.08
CA LEU A 124 -20.72 -22.82 2.46
C LEU A 124 -20.39 -23.93 3.48
N GLY A 125 -20.28 -25.18 3.03
CA GLY A 125 -19.98 -26.35 3.88
C GLY A 125 -21.07 -26.67 4.92
N THR A 126 -22.22 -26.01 4.86
CA THR A 126 -23.35 -26.17 5.79
C THR A 126 -24.67 -26.16 5.03
N THR A 127 -25.62 -27.01 5.42
CA THR A 127 -27.02 -26.88 4.94
C THR A 127 -27.60 -25.59 5.52
N PRO A 128 -28.12 -24.66 4.69
CA PRO A 128 -28.70 -23.42 5.18
C PRO A 128 -29.84 -23.74 6.15
N GLY A 129 -29.66 -23.45 7.43
CA GLY A 129 -30.75 -23.49 8.39
C GLY A 129 -31.71 -22.34 8.06
N THR A 130 -32.85 -22.64 7.43
CA THR A 130 -33.97 -21.70 7.32
C THR A 130 -34.66 -21.59 8.67
N SER A 131 -34.04 -20.89 9.62
CA SER A 131 -34.78 -20.43 10.79
C SER A 131 -35.58 -19.20 10.37
N PRO A 132 -36.93 -19.21 10.43
CA PRO A 132 -37.73 -18.02 10.18
C PRO A 132 -37.51 -17.05 11.34
N ALA A 133 -36.52 -16.18 11.22
CA ALA A 133 -36.30 -15.07 12.13
C ALA A 133 -37.25 -13.93 11.72
N ALA A 134 -38.10 -13.47 12.64
CA ALA A 134 -38.90 -12.27 12.43
C ALA A 134 -37.97 -11.08 12.12
N GLY A 135 -38.21 -10.40 10.99
CA GLY A 135 -37.38 -9.28 10.54
C GLY A 135 -36.17 -9.64 9.66
N ARG A 136 -36.03 -10.89 9.20
CA ARG A 136 -35.08 -11.24 8.12
C ARG A 136 -35.60 -10.69 6.78
N PRO A 137 -34.76 -10.00 5.98
CA PRO A 137 -35.16 -9.50 4.67
C PRO A 137 -35.36 -10.65 3.68
N GLY A 138 -36.28 -10.46 2.74
CA GLY A 138 -36.57 -11.45 1.69
C GLY A 138 -35.56 -11.39 0.53
N PRO A 139 -35.36 -12.46 -0.24
CA PRO A 139 -34.45 -12.44 -1.41
C PRO A 139 -34.81 -11.36 -2.45
N ALA A 140 -36.09 -11.02 -2.60
CA ALA A 140 -36.53 -9.95 -3.49
C ALA A 140 -36.05 -8.57 -3.02
N GLU A 141 -36.17 -8.28 -1.73
CA GLU A 141 -35.71 -7.03 -1.12
C GLU A 141 -34.18 -6.87 -1.25
N VAL A 142 -33.45 -7.96 -1.02
CA VAL A 142 -31.99 -8.01 -1.22
C VAL A 142 -31.62 -7.76 -2.69
N ARG A 143 -32.39 -8.29 -3.64
CA ARG A 143 -32.16 -8.09 -5.08
C ARG A 143 -32.44 -6.65 -5.51
N ASP A 144 -33.49 -6.04 -4.98
CA ASP A 144 -33.85 -4.64 -5.26
C ASP A 144 -32.77 -3.69 -4.72
N ALA A 145 -32.28 -3.94 -3.50
CA ALA A 145 -31.15 -3.20 -2.93
C ALA A 145 -29.87 -3.40 -3.74
N ALA A 146 -29.57 -4.64 -4.17
CA ALA A 146 -28.42 -4.93 -5.02
C ALA A 146 -28.48 -4.14 -6.34
N ALA A 147 -29.64 -4.07 -6.98
CA ALA A 147 -29.83 -3.36 -8.24
C ALA A 147 -29.61 -1.84 -8.12
N ALA A 148 -29.87 -1.27 -6.93
CA ALA A 148 -29.63 0.14 -6.65
C ALA A 148 -28.14 0.49 -6.53
N ILE A 149 -27.29 -0.47 -6.17
CA ILE A 149 -25.84 -0.27 -6.06
C ILE A 149 -25.28 0.00 -7.46
N ASP A 150 -24.79 1.22 -7.64
CA ASP A 150 -24.00 1.61 -8.79
C ASP A 150 -22.65 0.90 -8.76
N VAL A 151 -22.22 0.36 -9.90
CA VAL A 151 -20.96 -0.38 -10.03
C VAL A 151 -20.22 0.14 -11.25
N LEU A 152 -18.95 0.49 -11.07
CA LEU A 152 -18.13 0.98 -12.18
C LEU A 152 -17.86 -0.14 -13.19
N ALA A 153 -17.45 0.24 -14.39
CA ALA A 153 -17.03 -0.73 -15.39
C ALA A 153 -15.85 -1.57 -14.88
N PRO A 154 -15.80 -2.88 -15.19
CA PRO A 154 -14.72 -3.74 -14.70
C PRO A 154 -13.35 -3.26 -15.20
N PRO A 155 -12.33 -3.20 -14.35
CA PRO A 155 -10.96 -2.93 -14.75
C PRO A 155 -10.34 -4.21 -15.34
N ILE A 156 -10.81 -4.63 -16.52
CA ILE A 156 -10.44 -5.90 -17.17
C ILE A 156 -8.92 -6.04 -17.30
N ASP A 157 -8.24 -4.98 -17.75
CA ASP A 157 -6.79 -5.00 -17.95
C ASP A 157 -6.03 -5.19 -16.62
N ALA A 158 -6.50 -4.55 -15.54
CA ALA A 158 -5.90 -4.70 -14.21
C ALA A 158 -6.10 -6.12 -13.65
N VAL A 159 -7.28 -6.73 -13.86
CA VAL A 159 -7.53 -8.12 -13.44
C VAL A 159 -6.62 -9.09 -14.18
N VAL A 160 -6.47 -8.90 -15.50
CA VAL A 160 -5.60 -9.74 -16.34
C VAL A 160 -4.12 -9.54 -15.99
N ALA A 161 -3.69 -8.32 -15.66
CA ALA A 161 -2.34 -8.04 -15.18
C ALA A 161 -2.06 -8.77 -13.84
N THR A 162 -2.95 -8.60 -12.86
CA THR A 162 -2.85 -9.27 -11.54
C THR A 162 -2.77 -10.80 -11.68
N ALA A 163 -3.58 -11.37 -12.58
CA ALA A 163 -3.56 -12.80 -12.87
C ALA A 163 -2.21 -13.29 -13.45
N ARG A 164 -1.60 -12.48 -14.33
CA ARG A 164 -0.27 -12.78 -14.90
C ARG A 164 0.82 -12.75 -13.83
N ASP A 165 0.73 -11.84 -12.88
CA ASP A 165 1.70 -11.72 -11.78
C ASP A 165 1.63 -12.89 -10.81
N HIS A 166 0.41 -13.32 -10.47
CA HIS A 166 0.21 -14.55 -9.70
C HIS A 166 0.91 -15.73 -10.41
N ARG A 167 0.70 -15.94 -11.72
CA ARG A 167 1.31 -17.04 -12.48
C ARG A 167 2.85 -17.01 -12.45
N ARG A 168 3.46 -15.83 -12.49
CA ARG A 168 4.93 -15.67 -12.41
C ARG A 168 5.48 -16.08 -11.04
N ARG A 169 4.81 -15.70 -9.95
CA ARG A 169 5.23 -16.01 -8.57
C ARG A 169 5.24 -17.52 -8.28
N GLU A 170 4.31 -18.28 -8.85
CA GLU A 170 4.26 -19.75 -8.64
C GLU A 170 5.22 -20.55 -9.51
N LEU A 171 5.47 -20.13 -10.75
CA LEU A 171 6.47 -20.79 -11.60
C LEU A 171 7.89 -20.67 -11.00
N LYS A 172 8.19 -19.56 -10.33
CA LYS A 172 9.43 -19.39 -9.55
C LYS A 172 9.51 -20.37 -8.36
N ARG A 173 8.39 -20.67 -7.69
CA ARG A 173 8.34 -21.64 -6.58
C ARG A 173 8.55 -23.09 -7.03
N ILE A 174 8.05 -23.48 -8.21
CA ILE A 174 8.20 -24.84 -8.75
C ILE A 174 9.61 -25.06 -9.34
N ALA A 175 10.19 -24.06 -10.02
CA ALA A 175 11.55 -24.15 -10.56
C ALA A 175 12.62 -24.35 -9.48
N GLY A 176 12.41 -23.77 -8.28
CA GLY A 176 13.27 -23.97 -7.12
C GLY A 176 13.32 -25.41 -6.60
N ALA A 177 12.23 -26.20 -6.75
CA ALA A 177 12.17 -27.57 -6.26
C ALA A 177 12.94 -28.57 -7.14
N THR A 178 13.02 -28.34 -8.45
CA THR A 178 13.78 -29.19 -9.40
C THR A 178 15.29 -28.95 -9.36
N ALA A 179 15.75 -27.75 -9.02
CA ALA A 179 17.18 -27.44 -8.90
C ALA A 179 17.85 -28.16 -7.71
N ALA A 180 17.09 -28.48 -6.65
CA ALA A 180 17.61 -29.16 -5.46
C ALA A 180 18.04 -30.62 -5.71
N VAL A 181 17.47 -31.29 -6.72
CA VAL A 181 17.77 -32.72 -6.99
C VAL A 181 19.04 -32.91 -7.82
N LEU A 182 19.36 -31.98 -8.73
CA LEU A 182 20.56 -32.08 -9.57
C LEU A 182 21.86 -31.67 -8.85
N VAL A 183 21.76 -30.87 -7.79
CA VAL A 183 22.92 -30.41 -7.01
C VAL A 183 23.52 -31.52 -6.12
N LEU A 184 22.73 -32.53 -5.74
CA LEU A 184 23.21 -33.63 -4.88
C LEU A 184 24.20 -34.58 -5.56
N VAL A 185 24.20 -34.69 -6.89
CA VAL A 185 25.14 -35.55 -7.63
C VAL A 185 26.46 -34.83 -7.94
N GLY A 186 26.43 -33.51 -8.11
CA GLY A 186 27.63 -32.70 -8.38
C GLY A 186 28.50 -32.40 -7.15
N LEU A 187 27.92 -32.45 -5.95
CA LEU A 187 28.59 -32.09 -4.68
C LEU A 187 29.67 -33.08 -4.22
N GLY A 188 29.68 -34.33 -4.70
CA GLY A 188 30.66 -35.34 -4.29
C GLY A 188 32.09 -35.07 -4.76
N ALA A 189 32.28 -34.31 -5.84
CA ALA A 189 33.59 -34.10 -6.46
C ALA A 189 34.32 -32.81 -6.00
N TRP A 190 33.60 -31.84 -5.41
CA TRP A 190 34.14 -30.50 -5.09
C TRP A 190 34.38 -30.25 -3.58
N ALA A 191 34.47 -31.32 -2.78
CA ALA A 191 34.67 -31.21 -1.32
C ALA A 191 36.15 -31.18 -0.88
N GLY A 192 37.11 -31.42 -1.80
CA GLY A 192 38.52 -31.61 -1.45
C GLY A 192 39.36 -30.34 -1.30
N THR A 193 38.87 -29.15 -1.69
CA THR A 193 39.71 -27.95 -1.81
C THR A 193 39.11 -26.66 -1.24
N ARG A 194 38.07 -26.72 -0.40
CA ARG A 194 37.48 -25.49 0.16
C ARG A 194 38.36 -24.92 1.30
N PRO A 195 38.74 -23.62 1.24
CA PRO A 195 39.16 -22.91 2.44
C PRO A 195 38.01 -22.91 3.47
N PRO A 196 38.30 -22.74 4.78
CA PRO A 196 37.28 -22.78 5.81
C PRO A 196 36.15 -21.79 5.51
N PRO A 197 34.88 -22.15 5.80
CA PRO A 197 33.75 -21.26 5.56
C PRO A 197 33.96 -19.94 6.30
N ALA A 198 33.68 -18.84 5.61
CA ALA A 198 33.60 -17.52 6.23
C ALA A 198 32.62 -17.57 7.42
N PRO A 199 32.87 -16.81 8.50
CA PRO A 199 31.92 -16.73 9.61
C PRO A 199 30.53 -16.35 9.07
N ALA A 200 29.50 -17.03 9.56
CA ALA A 200 28.13 -16.72 9.22
C ALA A 200 27.88 -15.24 9.51
N ALA A 201 27.52 -14.46 8.50
CA ALA A 201 27.04 -13.10 8.73
C ALA A 201 25.87 -13.19 9.73
N ASP A 202 25.92 -12.34 10.76
CA ASP A 202 24.82 -12.18 11.71
C ASP A 202 23.55 -11.90 10.90
N ARG A 203 22.64 -12.88 10.85
CA ARG A 203 21.35 -12.67 10.22
C ARG A 203 20.52 -11.83 11.19
N PRO A 204 19.78 -10.82 10.71
CA PRO A 204 18.90 -10.05 11.57
C PRO A 204 17.89 -10.99 12.24
N HIS A 205 17.61 -10.73 13.51
CA HIS A 205 16.64 -11.51 14.26
C HIS A 205 15.23 -11.14 13.78
N VAL A 206 14.45 -12.15 13.39
CA VAL A 206 13.09 -12.00 12.86
C VAL A 206 12.09 -12.62 13.82
N THR A 207 11.11 -11.83 14.24
CA THR A 207 10.00 -12.28 15.10
C THR A 207 8.70 -12.17 14.33
N ARG A 208 7.80 -13.16 14.46
CA ARG A 208 6.43 -13.01 13.94
C ARG A 208 5.64 -12.15 14.90
N ALA A 209 5.15 -11.02 14.42
CA ALA A 209 4.29 -10.10 15.15
C ALA A 209 3.35 -9.41 14.17
N GLN A 210 2.18 -9.01 14.64
CA GLN A 210 1.25 -8.24 13.83
C GLN A 210 1.52 -6.75 14.06
N ASN A 211 1.77 -6.00 12.99
CA ASN A 211 1.79 -4.55 13.07
C ASN A 211 0.34 -4.07 13.17
N LEU A 212 0.07 -3.23 14.17
CA LEU A 212 -1.26 -2.65 14.41
C LEU A 212 -1.41 -1.26 13.79
N ALA A 213 -0.33 -0.71 13.24
CA ALA A 213 -0.38 0.42 12.31
C ALA A 213 -0.49 -0.12 10.87
N GLU A 214 -1.25 0.57 10.02
CA GLU A 214 -1.40 0.24 8.59
C GLU A 214 -0.18 0.65 7.73
N VAL A 215 0.81 1.33 8.34
CA VAL A 215 2.08 1.65 7.68
C VAL A 215 3.22 0.94 8.39
N ALA A 216 4.19 0.46 7.62
CA ALA A 216 5.46 -0.01 8.17
C ALA A 216 6.18 1.12 8.91
N TRP A 217 6.89 0.77 9.99
CA TRP A 217 7.62 1.76 10.78
C TRP A 217 8.84 1.15 11.44
N TRP A 218 9.87 1.96 11.63
CA TRP A 218 11.08 1.59 12.36
C TRP A 218 11.25 2.48 13.58
N ALA A 219 11.53 1.86 14.73
CA ALA A 219 11.99 2.57 15.92
C ALA A 219 12.86 1.66 16.78
N ASN A 220 13.80 2.26 17.50
CA ASN A 220 14.60 1.58 18.52
C ASN A 220 15.28 0.28 18.04
N GLY A 221 15.68 0.22 16.77
CA GLY A 221 16.38 -0.93 16.19
C GLY A 221 15.47 -2.03 15.65
N VAL A 222 14.15 -1.81 15.59
CA VAL A 222 13.19 -2.79 15.10
C VAL A 222 12.35 -2.18 13.99
N LEU A 223 12.30 -2.85 12.84
CA LEU A 223 11.36 -2.58 11.76
C LEU A 223 10.11 -3.44 11.98
N HIS A 224 8.95 -2.79 11.97
CA HIS A 224 7.65 -3.43 12.07
C HIS A 224 6.99 -3.45 10.68
N LEU A 225 6.90 -4.64 10.10
CA LEU A 225 6.16 -4.94 8.87
C LEU A 225 4.80 -5.56 9.22
N PRO A 226 3.85 -5.69 8.28
CA PRO A 226 2.50 -6.19 8.58
C PRO A 226 2.43 -7.48 9.40
N ARG A 227 3.39 -8.41 9.18
CA ARG A 227 3.38 -9.76 9.77
C ARG A 227 4.68 -10.16 10.49
N VAL A 228 5.70 -9.30 10.49
CA VAL A 228 7.02 -9.58 11.09
C VAL A 228 7.66 -8.34 11.70
N GLU A 229 8.47 -8.57 12.71
CA GLU A 229 9.41 -7.61 13.27
C GLU A 229 10.84 -8.05 12.91
N VAL A 230 11.66 -7.11 12.44
CA VAL A 230 13.04 -7.38 12.01
C VAL A 230 13.99 -6.46 12.76
N GLU A 231 14.94 -7.03 13.49
CA GLU A 231 16.00 -6.25 14.14
C GLU A 231 16.96 -5.69 13.09
N LEU A 232 16.95 -4.36 12.94
CA LEU A 232 17.71 -3.65 11.93
C LEU A 232 18.38 -2.42 12.53
N PRO A 233 19.70 -2.23 12.29
CA PRO A 233 20.37 -1.02 12.69
C PRO A 233 19.84 0.17 11.88
N ARG A 234 19.63 1.29 12.58
CA ARG A 234 19.38 2.65 12.07
C ARG A 234 18.90 2.77 10.62
N VAL A 235 17.58 2.64 10.44
CA VAL A 235 16.89 3.00 9.21
C VAL A 235 16.74 4.53 9.15
N THR A 236 17.07 5.12 8.00
CA THR A 236 16.92 6.56 7.73
C THR A 236 15.83 6.85 6.71
N ASP A 237 15.50 5.87 5.88
CA ASP A 237 14.52 5.98 4.82
C ASP A 237 13.77 4.63 4.70
N LEU A 238 12.46 4.68 4.54
CA LEU A 238 11.57 3.52 4.56
C LEU A 238 10.42 3.74 3.57
N VAL A 239 10.26 2.83 2.62
CA VAL A 239 9.09 2.82 1.72
C VAL A 239 8.51 1.42 1.68
N GLU A 240 7.20 1.32 1.86
CA GLU A 240 6.48 0.05 1.84
C GLU A 240 6.21 -0.39 0.39
N VAL A 241 6.36 -1.69 0.12
CA VAL A 241 6.01 -2.30 -1.17
C VAL A 241 5.31 -3.63 -0.96
N GLY A 242 3.99 -3.67 -1.18
CA GLY A 242 3.17 -4.83 -0.85
C GLY A 242 3.24 -5.14 0.65
N ASP A 243 3.66 -6.34 1.03
CA ASP A 243 3.77 -6.75 2.44
C ASP A 243 5.22 -6.64 2.98
N GLY A 244 6.13 -6.04 2.22
CA GLY A 244 7.54 -5.82 2.58
C GLY A 244 7.94 -4.36 2.46
N ALA A 245 9.22 -4.04 2.61
CA ALA A 245 9.70 -2.66 2.51
C ALA A 245 11.10 -2.54 1.91
N VAL A 246 11.35 -1.42 1.24
CA VAL A 246 12.70 -0.99 0.86
C VAL A 246 13.18 0.03 1.90
N ILE A 247 14.37 -0.20 2.42
CA ILE A 247 15.00 0.66 3.42
C ILE A 247 16.30 1.25 2.93
N GLY A 248 16.58 2.48 3.35
CA GLY A 248 17.91 3.08 3.37
C GLY A 248 18.43 3.17 4.80
N ASP A 249 19.72 2.90 5.01
CA ASP A 249 20.39 3.10 6.30
C ASP A 249 21.30 4.34 6.34
N GLU A 250 21.86 4.63 7.51
CA GLU A 250 22.75 5.78 7.71
C GLU A 250 24.07 5.70 6.91
N GLN A 251 24.44 4.50 6.46
CA GLN A 251 25.58 4.28 5.58
C GLN A 251 25.21 4.49 4.10
N GLY A 252 23.92 4.57 3.77
CA GLY A 252 23.40 4.67 2.42
C GLY A 252 23.17 3.33 1.76
N ASP A 253 23.24 2.20 2.46
CA ASP A 253 22.89 0.91 1.87
C ASP A 253 21.38 0.81 1.66
N VAL A 254 20.98 0.31 0.49
CA VAL A 254 19.58 0.06 0.15
C VAL A 254 19.31 -1.44 0.28
N SER A 255 18.32 -1.80 1.09
CA SER A 255 17.94 -3.20 1.32
C SER A 255 16.44 -3.41 1.12
N TRP A 256 16.08 -4.54 0.52
CA TRP A 256 14.73 -5.06 0.49
C TRP A 256 14.52 -5.97 1.71
N VAL A 257 13.43 -5.75 2.44
CA VAL A 257 12.97 -6.60 3.54
C VAL A 257 11.66 -7.26 3.10
N GLY A 258 11.67 -8.58 2.93
CA GLY A 258 10.50 -9.36 2.52
C GLY A 258 9.44 -9.49 3.62
N ASP A 259 8.26 -9.98 3.24
CA ASP A 259 7.13 -10.24 4.17
C ASP A 259 7.42 -11.34 5.20
N ASP A 260 8.49 -12.10 4.99
CA ASP A 260 9.05 -13.11 5.88
C ASP A 260 10.21 -12.59 6.75
N GLY A 261 10.61 -11.33 6.57
CA GLY A 261 11.72 -10.68 7.24
C GLY A 261 13.10 -10.97 6.63
N GLU A 262 13.18 -11.64 5.47
CA GLU A 262 14.45 -11.82 4.76
C GLU A 262 14.96 -10.46 4.26
N VAL A 263 16.20 -10.13 4.65
CA VAL A 263 16.85 -8.87 4.28
C VAL A 263 17.86 -9.12 3.17
N THR A 264 17.64 -8.47 2.03
CA THR A 264 18.51 -8.54 0.85
C THR A 264 19.02 -7.15 0.51
N ARG A 265 20.33 -6.94 0.57
CA ARG A 265 20.93 -5.70 0.06
C ARG A 265 20.81 -5.63 -1.45
N ILE A 266 20.18 -4.57 -1.96
CA ILE A 266 19.88 -4.36 -3.38
C ILE A 266 20.65 -3.18 -3.99
N GLY A 267 21.22 -2.29 -3.17
CA GLY A 267 21.94 -1.15 -3.71
C GLY A 267 22.65 -0.29 -2.67
N HIS A 268 23.01 0.91 -3.13
CA HIS A 268 23.56 1.99 -2.33
C HIS A 268 23.02 3.31 -2.87
N LYS A 269 22.73 4.25 -1.98
CA LYS A 269 22.13 5.55 -2.25
C LYS A 269 22.89 6.65 -1.53
N VAL A 270 22.68 7.89 -1.97
CA VAL A 270 23.06 9.05 -1.16
C VAL A 270 22.25 8.97 0.16
N PRO A 271 22.87 8.96 1.36
CA PRO A 271 22.18 8.65 2.61
C PRO A 271 20.96 9.52 2.95
N LEU A 272 20.96 10.79 2.50
CA LEU A 272 19.87 11.75 2.75
C LEU A 272 18.94 11.97 1.55
N ALA A 273 19.34 11.56 0.34
CA ALA A 273 18.45 11.69 -0.81
C ALA A 273 17.31 10.67 -0.66
N PRO A 274 16.05 10.98 -0.99
CA PRO A 274 14.94 10.05 -0.83
C PRO A 274 15.04 8.83 -1.75
N LEU A 275 14.44 7.71 -1.32
CA LEU A 275 14.03 6.61 -2.20
C LEU A 275 12.51 6.62 -2.34
N VAL A 276 12.02 6.10 -3.46
CA VAL A 276 10.59 6.00 -3.75
C VAL A 276 10.27 4.61 -4.26
N ALA A 277 9.02 4.18 -4.14
CA ALA A 277 8.57 2.92 -4.69
C ALA A 277 7.16 3.02 -5.28
N SER A 278 6.77 1.97 -6.00
CA SER A 278 5.42 1.78 -6.52
C SER A 278 4.93 0.40 -6.17
N ASP A 279 3.83 0.34 -5.40
CA ASP A 279 3.12 -0.89 -5.08
C ASP A 279 2.57 -1.59 -6.33
N GLN A 280 2.09 -0.82 -7.31
CA GLN A 280 1.45 -1.37 -8.51
C GLN A 280 2.35 -2.30 -9.30
N HIS A 281 3.65 -1.98 -9.37
CA HIS A 281 4.62 -2.75 -10.14
C HIS A 281 5.69 -3.44 -9.27
N GLY A 282 5.78 -3.11 -7.99
CA GLY A 282 6.84 -3.61 -7.11
C GLY A 282 8.21 -3.07 -7.50
N TRP A 283 8.27 -1.79 -7.88
CA TRP A 283 9.51 -1.12 -8.28
C TRP A 283 9.96 -0.16 -7.21
N ALA A 284 11.28 -0.01 -7.05
CA ALA A 284 11.88 1.01 -6.21
C ALA A 284 12.92 1.79 -6.99
N ALA A 285 13.05 3.09 -6.69
CA ALA A 285 14.04 3.95 -7.31
C ALA A 285 14.79 4.77 -6.26
N TRP A 286 16.08 4.96 -6.50
CA TRP A 286 16.97 5.78 -5.67
C TRP A 286 18.11 6.31 -6.52
N VAL A 287 18.81 7.31 -5.99
CA VAL A 287 20.03 7.84 -6.62
C VAL A 287 21.27 7.22 -5.98
N ASP A 288 22.00 6.47 -6.79
CA ASP A 288 23.32 5.94 -6.48
C ASP A 288 24.39 7.02 -6.77
N PRO A 289 25.23 7.39 -5.78
CA PRO A 289 26.31 8.35 -5.97
C PRO A 289 27.38 7.88 -6.96
N GLY A 290 27.43 6.58 -7.29
CA GLY A 290 28.27 6.02 -8.33
C GLY A 290 29.77 6.28 -8.16
N SER A 291 30.46 6.49 -9.28
CA SER A 291 31.85 6.95 -9.30
C SER A 291 31.91 8.48 -9.22
N PRO A 292 33.01 9.08 -8.72
CA PRO A 292 33.13 10.54 -8.63
C PRO A 292 32.77 11.25 -9.95
N GLY A 293 31.74 12.09 -9.92
CA GLY A 293 31.26 12.85 -11.08
C GLY A 293 30.15 12.18 -11.90
N VAL A 294 29.71 10.97 -11.55
CA VAL A 294 28.58 10.28 -12.18
C VAL A 294 27.55 9.92 -11.13
N THR A 295 26.42 10.62 -11.15
CA THR A 295 25.26 10.32 -10.30
C THR A 295 24.25 9.55 -11.12
N ARG A 296 23.78 8.40 -10.61
CA ARG A 296 22.92 7.50 -11.36
C ARG A 296 21.60 7.27 -10.63
N LEU A 297 20.50 7.53 -11.32
CA LEU A 297 19.17 7.13 -10.92
C LEU A 297 18.98 5.65 -11.27
N ILE A 298 18.77 4.81 -10.27
CA ILE A 298 18.54 3.37 -10.39
C ILE A 298 17.06 3.09 -10.23
N VAL A 299 16.53 2.18 -11.03
CA VAL A 299 15.20 1.58 -10.85
C VAL A 299 15.36 0.08 -10.73
N TRP A 300 14.83 -0.49 -9.66
CA TRP A 300 14.95 -1.88 -9.30
C TRP A 300 13.59 -2.58 -9.33
N ASP A 301 13.54 -3.76 -9.96
CA ASP A 301 12.35 -4.62 -9.91
C ASP A 301 12.51 -5.60 -8.74
N LEU A 302 11.77 -5.35 -7.66
CA LEU A 302 11.84 -6.14 -6.42
C LEU A 302 11.36 -7.57 -6.65
N ALA A 303 10.37 -7.75 -7.53
CA ALA A 303 9.84 -9.08 -7.85
C ALA A 303 10.80 -9.90 -8.74
N ALA A 304 11.56 -9.24 -9.60
CA ALA A 304 12.59 -9.86 -10.42
C ALA A 304 13.92 -10.05 -9.68
N GLY A 305 14.20 -9.21 -8.67
CA GLY A 305 15.46 -9.21 -7.92
C GLY A 305 16.64 -8.72 -8.76
N GLN A 306 16.39 -7.76 -9.65
CA GLN A 306 17.41 -7.20 -10.54
C GLN A 306 17.10 -5.74 -10.88
N GLU A 307 18.12 -5.03 -11.34
CA GLU A 307 17.98 -3.69 -11.91
C GLU A 307 17.06 -3.74 -13.14
N LEU A 308 16.04 -2.89 -13.15
CA LEU A 308 15.11 -2.72 -14.25
C LEU A 308 15.67 -1.76 -15.30
N ALA A 309 16.16 -0.61 -14.85
CA ALA A 309 16.70 0.45 -15.68
C ALA A 309 17.60 1.38 -14.85
N HIS A 310 18.49 2.11 -15.52
CA HIS A 310 19.22 3.21 -14.90
C HIS A 310 19.40 4.39 -15.83
N LEU A 311 19.69 5.55 -15.24
CA LEU A 311 19.95 6.79 -15.95
C LEU A 311 21.01 7.62 -15.24
N ASP A 312 22.02 8.08 -15.98
CA ASP A 312 22.94 9.09 -15.46
C ASP A 312 22.23 10.47 -15.42
N VAL A 313 22.19 11.09 -14.24
CA VAL A 313 21.50 12.35 -13.98
C VAL A 313 22.49 13.49 -13.74
N ALA A 314 22.10 14.71 -14.11
CA ALA A 314 22.94 15.87 -13.94
C ALA A 314 23.08 16.23 -12.46
N ALA A 315 24.30 16.17 -11.93
CA ALA A 315 24.63 16.64 -10.59
C ALA A 315 24.89 18.15 -10.52
N HIS A 316 25.07 18.82 -11.66
CA HIS A 316 25.35 20.25 -11.76
C HIS A 316 24.40 20.91 -12.76
N GLY A 317 23.95 22.12 -12.45
CA GLY A 317 23.00 22.85 -13.29
C GLY A 317 22.30 23.96 -12.52
N PRO A 318 21.36 24.68 -13.15
CA PRO A 318 20.69 25.84 -12.57
C PRO A 318 19.86 25.55 -11.31
N LEU A 319 19.44 24.29 -11.10
CA LEU A 319 18.68 23.88 -9.92
C LEU A 319 19.57 23.28 -8.82
N ALA A 320 20.89 23.16 -9.02
CA ALA A 320 21.79 22.49 -8.05
C ALA A 320 21.70 23.10 -6.64
N ASP A 321 21.67 24.43 -6.53
CA ASP A 321 21.58 25.13 -5.23
C ASP A 321 20.21 25.00 -4.55
N GLN A 322 19.17 24.56 -5.30
CA GLN A 322 17.81 24.36 -4.78
C GLN A 322 17.56 22.91 -4.33
N LEU A 323 18.39 21.98 -4.79
CA LEU A 323 18.33 20.56 -4.44
C LEU A 323 19.29 20.30 -3.28
N GLU A 324 18.84 20.55 -2.04
CA GLU A 324 19.66 20.41 -0.83
C GLU A 324 20.37 19.05 -0.75
N ASP A 325 19.67 17.96 -1.12
CA ASP A 325 20.18 16.59 -1.10
C ASP A 325 20.68 16.09 -2.47
N GLY A 326 20.74 16.98 -3.47
CA GLY A 326 21.11 16.65 -4.85
C GLY A 326 19.99 16.00 -5.66
N PRO A 327 20.32 15.39 -6.82
CA PRO A 327 19.34 14.71 -7.66
C PRO A 327 18.67 13.56 -6.90
N HIS A 328 17.35 13.42 -7.07
CA HIS A 328 16.58 12.40 -6.36
C HIS A 328 15.29 12.04 -7.10
N PRO A 329 14.77 10.82 -6.91
CA PRO A 329 13.44 10.46 -7.39
C PRO A 329 12.36 11.13 -6.53
N VAL A 330 11.23 11.45 -7.16
CA VAL A 330 10.09 12.12 -6.51
C VAL A 330 8.90 11.17 -6.35
N ALA A 331 8.54 10.42 -7.41
CA ALA A 331 7.42 9.48 -7.36
C ALA A 331 7.48 8.47 -8.52
N ILE A 332 6.81 7.32 -8.35
CA ILE A 332 6.54 6.37 -9.44
C ILE A 332 5.03 6.18 -9.54
N ASP A 333 4.41 6.72 -10.59
CA ASP A 333 2.98 6.51 -10.88
C ASP A 333 2.82 5.66 -12.15
N GLY A 334 2.23 4.47 -11.99
CA GLY A 334 2.21 3.42 -12.99
C GLY A 334 3.61 3.15 -13.57
N THR A 335 3.76 3.41 -14.87
CA THR A 335 5.02 3.14 -15.60
C THR A 335 5.93 4.36 -15.74
N ARG A 336 5.69 5.43 -14.97
CA ARG A 336 6.41 6.70 -15.10
C ARG A 336 7.11 7.05 -13.79
N LEU A 337 8.43 7.24 -13.87
CA LEU A 337 9.25 7.75 -12.77
C LEU A 337 9.42 9.26 -12.94
N TYR A 338 9.12 10.01 -11.89
CA TYR A 338 9.39 11.44 -11.80
C TYR A 338 10.63 11.66 -10.94
N TYR A 339 11.50 12.56 -11.36
CA TYR A 339 12.73 12.87 -10.64
C TYR A 339 13.16 14.31 -10.84
N ALA A 340 13.86 14.84 -9.84
CA ALA A 340 14.51 16.14 -9.89
C ALA A 340 16.02 15.95 -10.08
N ALA A 341 16.61 16.73 -10.97
CA ALA A 341 18.04 16.78 -11.21
C ALA A 341 18.49 18.23 -11.37
N ALA A 342 19.80 18.46 -11.34
CA ALA A 342 20.32 19.83 -11.34
C ALA A 342 19.99 20.61 -12.63
N ASP A 343 19.67 19.91 -13.71
CA ASP A 343 19.28 20.47 -15.01
C ASP A 343 17.77 20.66 -15.20
N GLY A 344 16.93 20.16 -14.29
CA GLY A 344 15.48 20.28 -14.41
C GLY A 344 14.70 19.19 -13.67
N GLU A 345 13.38 19.25 -13.83
CA GLU A 345 12.46 18.20 -13.40
C GLU A 345 11.96 17.41 -14.59
N TRP A 346 11.92 16.10 -14.42
CA TRP A 346 11.79 15.17 -15.52
C TRP A 346 10.81 14.06 -15.18
N SER A 347 10.15 13.57 -16.21
CA SER A 347 9.50 12.26 -16.21
C SER A 347 10.26 11.31 -17.13
N TRP A 348 10.32 10.05 -16.73
CA TRP A 348 10.92 8.98 -17.51
C TRP A 348 9.92 7.83 -17.63
N GLN A 349 9.59 7.50 -18.87
CA GLN A 349 8.75 6.35 -19.18
C GLN A 349 9.58 5.06 -19.03
N LEU A 350 9.24 4.21 -18.07
CA LEU A 350 9.99 2.99 -17.78
C LEU A 350 9.54 1.80 -18.68
N PRO A 351 10.43 0.82 -18.93
CA PRO A 351 11.84 0.81 -18.54
C PRO A 351 12.75 1.61 -19.50
N ASP A 352 12.46 1.61 -20.80
CA ASP A 352 13.35 2.13 -21.85
C ASP A 352 12.77 3.31 -22.65
N GLY A 353 11.74 3.95 -22.12
CA GLY A 353 11.00 5.00 -22.81
C GLY A 353 11.67 6.38 -22.74
N GLU A 354 11.05 7.33 -23.44
CA GLU A 354 11.58 8.69 -23.55
C GLU A 354 11.50 9.46 -22.22
N ARG A 355 12.45 10.39 -22.06
CA ARG A 355 12.46 11.38 -20.98
C ARG A 355 11.79 12.65 -21.46
N ALA A 356 10.91 13.22 -20.65
CA ALA A 356 10.22 14.47 -20.94
C ALA A 356 10.35 15.43 -19.77
N GLY A 357 10.74 16.67 -20.06
CA GLY A 357 10.77 17.73 -19.05
C GLY A 357 9.35 18.08 -18.63
N LEU A 358 9.13 18.23 -17.32
CA LEU A 358 7.78 18.48 -16.80
C LEU A 358 7.28 19.89 -17.09
N GLY A 359 8.19 20.87 -17.16
CA GLY A 359 7.82 22.27 -17.38
C GLY A 359 6.98 22.88 -16.25
N ILE A 360 6.88 22.19 -15.12
CA ILE A 360 6.22 22.62 -13.88
C ILE A 360 7.30 22.93 -12.82
N PRO A 361 6.98 23.74 -11.79
CA PRO A 361 7.88 23.96 -10.68
C PRO A 361 7.79 22.83 -9.65
N ALA A 362 8.93 22.43 -9.10
CA ALA A 362 9.11 21.73 -7.83
C ALA A 362 8.04 20.64 -7.56
N LEU A 363 8.01 19.57 -8.36
CA LEU A 363 7.15 18.42 -8.10
C LEU A 363 7.48 17.83 -6.72
N LEU A 364 6.46 17.68 -5.87
CA LEU A 364 6.61 17.16 -4.51
C LEU A 364 6.08 15.72 -4.38
N ALA A 365 4.94 15.43 -5.01
CA ALA A 365 4.34 14.09 -5.01
C ALA A 365 3.43 13.89 -6.23
N ASP A 366 3.31 12.66 -6.71
CA ASP A 366 2.42 12.26 -7.80
C ASP A 366 1.89 10.84 -7.48
N SER A 367 0.57 10.68 -7.41
CA SER A 367 -0.06 9.39 -7.12
C SER A 367 -1.44 9.34 -7.73
N HIS A 368 -1.72 8.29 -8.52
CA HIS A 368 -3.04 8.02 -9.10
C HIS A 368 -3.63 9.21 -9.88
N GLY A 369 -2.77 9.98 -10.57
CA GLY A 369 -3.18 11.18 -11.30
C GLY A 369 -3.49 12.42 -10.44
N THR A 370 -3.28 12.35 -9.12
CA THR A 370 -3.18 13.52 -8.24
C THR A 370 -1.74 13.98 -8.19
N ARG A 371 -1.51 15.27 -8.47
CA ARG A 371 -0.18 15.88 -8.47
C ARG A 371 -0.09 17.01 -7.45
N ALA A 372 0.99 17.02 -6.67
CA ALA A 372 1.33 18.08 -5.74
C ALA A 372 2.64 18.75 -6.16
N THR A 373 2.62 20.07 -6.35
CA THR A 373 3.78 20.90 -6.75
C THR A 373 3.99 22.04 -5.77
N ALA A 374 5.24 22.40 -5.47
CA ALA A 374 5.52 23.50 -4.56
C ALA A 374 5.18 24.85 -5.22
N ARG A 375 4.48 25.72 -4.49
CA ARG A 375 4.10 27.05 -4.97
C ARG A 375 4.23 28.11 -3.88
N GLY A 376 5.37 28.80 -3.86
CA GLY A 376 5.66 29.80 -2.83
C GLY A 376 5.76 29.14 -1.45
N SER A 377 4.87 29.51 -0.53
CA SER A 377 4.76 28.92 0.81
C SER A 377 3.61 27.91 0.94
N GLY A 378 3.08 27.44 -0.19
CA GLY A 378 1.98 26.49 -0.27
C GLY A 378 2.27 25.37 -1.27
N VAL A 379 1.29 24.49 -1.43
CA VAL A 379 1.31 23.36 -2.36
C VAL A 379 0.16 23.52 -3.34
N HIS A 380 0.46 23.47 -4.63
CA HIS A 380 -0.53 23.43 -5.69
C HIS A 380 -0.91 21.98 -5.98
N VAL A 381 -2.20 21.68 -5.92
CA VAL A 381 -2.76 20.35 -6.16
C VAL A 381 -3.50 20.37 -7.49
N GLU A 382 -3.22 19.40 -8.34
CA GLU A 382 -3.88 19.23 -9.64
C GLU A 382 -4.35 17.77 -9.83
N GLN A 383 -5.60 17.59 -10.26
CA GLN A 383 -6.13 16.32 -10.77
C GLN A 383 -6.69 16.53 -12.17
N SER A 384 -5.84 16.38 -13.19
CA SER A 384 -6.19 16.75 -14.56
C SER A 384 -7.40 15.96 -15.09
N THR A 385 -7.57 14.70 -14.68
CA THR A 385 -8.72 13.86 -15.07
C THR A 385 -10.07 14.45 -14.64
N TYR A 386 -10.11 15.13 -13.50
CA TYR A 386 -11.33 15.73 -12.94
C TYR A 386 -11.41 17.24 -13.15
N GLY A 387 -10.38 17.86 -13.73
CA GLY A 387 -10.29 19.32 -13.89
C GLY A 387 -10.24 20.06 -12.56
N ILE A 388 -9.72 19.42 -11.51
CA ILE A 388 -9.62 19.98 -10.16
C ILE A 388 -8.22 20.57 -10.00
N SER A 389 -8.14 21.81 -9.52
CA SER A 389 -6.88 22.49 -9.26
C SER A 389 -7.07 23.58 -8.20
N PHE A 390 -6.27 23.56 -7.14
CA PHE A 390 -6.30 24.57 -6.07
C PHE A 390 -4.97 24.63 -5.33
N ASP A 391 -4.76 25.69 -4.53
CA ASP A 391 -3.58 25.84 -3.68
C ASP A 391 -3.95 25.59 -2.21
N VAL A 392 -3.15 24.78 -1.51
CA VAL A 392 -3.25 24.53 -0.07
C VAL A 392 -2.03 25.08 0.68
N ALA A 393 -2.14 25.23 2.00
CA ALA A 393 -1.05 25.74 2.82
C ALA A 393 -0.06 24.62 3.21
N GLY A 394 1.19 25.02 3.47
CA GLY A 394 2.24 24.13 3.96
C GLY A 394 3.35 23.89 2.94
N THR A 395 4.34 23.13 3.38
CA THR A 395 5.55 22.74 2.64
C THR A 395 5.70 21.23 2.66
N GLY A 396 6.37 20.69 1.64
CA GLY A 396 6.39 19.25 1.39
C GLY A 396 5.02 18.71 0.99
N ALA A 397 4.99 17.49 0.48
CA ALA A 397 3.75 16.80 0.16
C ALA A 397 3.96 15.30 0.28
N GLN A 398 3.02 14.63 0.93
CA GLN A 398 2.83 13.19 0.80
C GLN A 398 1.39 12.95 0.38
N LEU A 399 1.18 12.14 -0.65
CA LEU A 399 -0.15 11.71 -1.06
C LEU A 399 -0.42 10.33 -0.45
N SER A 400 -1.65 10.09 0.01
CA SER A 400 -2.10 8.74 0.34
C SER A 400 -1.91 7.80 -0.87
N PRO A 401 -1.81 6.47 -0.69
CA PRO A 401 -1.62 5.53 -1.79
C PRO A 401 -2.65 5.67 -2.93
N ALA A 402 -3.91 5.99 -2.60
CA ALA A 402 -4.97 6.23 -3.59
C ALA A 402 -5.02 7.66 -4.16
N GLY A 403 -4.15 8.55 -3.68
CA GLY A 403 -4.09 9.96 -4.08
C GLY A 403 -5.29 10.80 -3.63
N GLU A 404 -6.04 10.35 -2.61
CA GLU A 404 -7.27 10.99 -2.11
C GLU A 404 -6.98 12.05 -1.05
N TYR A 405 -5.93 11.84 -0.25
CA TYR A 405 -5.51 12.76 0.81
C TYR A 405 -4.11 13.30 0.55
N LEU A 406 -3.90 14.54 0.94
CA LEU A 406 -2.61 15.23 0.88
C LEU A 406 -2.20 15.66 2.28
N LEU A 407 -1.01 15.23 2.70
CA LEU A 407 -0.34 15.67 3.91
C LEU A 407 0.71 16.71 3.56
N THR A 408 0.64 17.89 4.19
CA THR A 408 1.67 18.93 4.13
C THR A 408 2.11 19.30 5.54
N HIS A 409 3.24 19.98 5.67
CA HIS A 409 3.74 20.46 6.96
C HIS A 409 3.68 21.99 6.99
N GLN A 410 3.07 22.57 8.01
CA GLN A 410 3.17 24.01 8.22
C GLN A 410 4.34 24.34 9.15
N PRO A 411 5.38 25.04 8.67
CA PRO A 411 6.49 25.46 9.52
C PRO A 411 5.98 26.37 10.66
N THR A 412 6.53 26.18 11.85
CA THR A 412 6.36 27.12 12.96
C THR A 412 7.73 27.59 13.45
N ALA A 413 7.78 28.74 14.14
CA ALA A 413 9.05 29.31 14.59
C ALA A 413 9.86 28.37 15.51
N ASP A 414 9.16 27.47 16.22
CA ASP A 414 9.73 26.58 17.23
C ASP A 414 9.80 25.10 16.79
N ASN A 415 9.24 24.73 15.63
CA ASN A 415 9.24 23.35 15.11
C ASN A 415 9.68 23.30 13.64
N GLN A 416 10.90 22.80 13.41
CA GLN A 416 11.47 22.63 12.07
C GLN A 416 10.75 21.56 11.23
N VAL A 417 10.13 20.56 11.87
CA VAL A 417 9.32 19.54 11.17
C VAL A 417 7.99 20.14 10.68
N GLY A 418 7.50 21.18 11.35
CA GLY A 418 6.21 21.79 11.08
C GLY A 418 5.02 20.98 11.61
N THR A 419 3.87 21.62 11.72
CA THR A 419 2.62 20.97 12.13
C THR A 419 1.96 20.32 10.92
N PRO A 420 1.64 19.01 10.96
CA PRO A 420 1.02 18.35 9.83
C PRO A 420 -0.39 18.90 9.58
N ARG A 421 -0.73 19.05 8.30
CA ARG A 421 -2.06 19.41 7.80
C ARG A 421 -2.47 18.41 6.75
N ILE A 422 -3.73 17.98 6.82
CA ILE A 422 -4.29 17.01 5.88
C ILE A 422 -5.39 17.69 5.08
N TYR A 423 -5.41 17.43 3.78
CA TYR A 423 -6.37 17.99 2.84
C TYR A 423 -7.04 16.89 2.01
N ASP A 424 -8.33 17.05 1.75
CA ASP A 424 -9.02 16.30 0.71
C ASP A 424 -8.57 16.82 -0.66
N THR A 425 -8.05 15.94 -1.52
CA THR A 425 -7.49 16.31 -2.83
C THR A 425 -8.55 16.66 -3.88
N ARG A 426 -9.82 16.33 -3.63
CA ARG A 426 -10.95 16.62 -4.52
C ARG A 426 -11.59 17.97 -4.19
N THR A 427 -11.66 18.34 -2.91
CA THR A 427 -12.31 19.60 -2.48
C THR A 427 -11.34 20.69 -2.07
N GLY A 428 -10.13 20.32 -1.62
CA GLY A 428 -9.16 21.22 -1.00
C GLY A 428 -9.48 21.56 0.45
N ASP A 429 -10.50 20.92 1.04
CA ASP A 429 -10.87 21.14 2.43
C ASP A 429 -9.80 20.56 3.35
N GLN A 430 -9.45 21.33 4.39
CA GLN A 430 -8.59 20.83 5.44
C GLN A 430 -9.36 19.88 6.36
N LEU A 431 -8.81 18.69 6.55
CA LEU A 431 -9.38 17.62 7.36
C LEU A 431 -8.91 17.69 8.81
N TRP A 432 -9.62 16.95 9.65
CA TRP A 432 -9.25 16.74 11.05
C TRP A 432 -8.00 15.86 11.15
N THR A 433 -7.02 16.25 11.96
CA THR A 433 -5.73 15.56 12.08
C THR A 433 -5.63 14.63 13.29
N GLY A 434 -6.56 14.70 14.24
CA GLY A 434 -6.47 13.92 15.48
C GLY A 434 -5.33 14.31 16.44
N LEU A 435 -4.64 15.41 16.16
CA LEU A 435 -3.61 15.99 17.03
C LEU A 435 -4.24 17.04 17.96
N GLU A 436 -3.88 16.96 19.23
CA GLU A 436 -4.34 17.86 20.29
C GLU A 436 -3.37 19.05 20.51
N PRO A 437 -3.82 20.15 21.14
CA PRO A 437 -2.91 21.21 21.55
C PRO A 437 -1.82 20.69 22.51
N GLY A 438 -0.57 20.67 22.05
CA GLY A 438 0.57 20.13 22.79
C GLY A 438 1.14 18.84 22.20
N ASP A 439 0.46 18.23 21.23
CA ASP A 439 1.03 17.16 20.42
C ASP A 439 2.07 17.74 19.45
N LEU A 440 3.28 17.18 19.48
CA LEU A 440 4.33 17.41 18.51
C LEU A 440 4.46 16.16 17.64
N ALA A 441 3.94 16.21 16.42
CA ALA A 441 4.16 15.15 15.43
C ALA A 441 5.61 15.22 14.94
N VAL A 442 6.39 14.18 15.28
CA VAL A 442 7.79 14.02 14.86
C VAL A 442 7.88 13.34 13.50
N ALA A 443 6.94 12.45 13.22
CA ALA A 443 6.73 11.83 11.92
C ALA A 443 5.21 11.70 11.69
N ALA A 444 4.81 11.76 10.43
CA ALA A 444 3.44 11.57 9.99
C ALA A 444 3.47 10.86 8.64
N SER A 445 2.62 9.86 8.46
CA SER A 445 2.45 9.18 7.18
C SER A 445 0.98 8.86 6.90
N LEU A 446 0.54 9.13 5.68
CA LEU A 446 -0.78 8.71 5.20
C LEU A 446 -0.76 7.22 4.85
N GLY A 447 -1.65 6.46 5.48
CA GLY A 447 -1.84 5.04 5.20
C GLY A 447 -2.80 4.80 4.03
N PRO A 448 -3.16 3.54 3.77
CA PRO A 448 -4.29 3.21 2.90
C PRO A 448 -5.61 3.78 3.46
N ASP A 449 -6.62 3.88 2.61
CA ASP A 449 -7.95 4.41 2.95
C ASP A 449 -7.86 5.84 3.58
N ASP A 450 -8.62 6.09 4.66
CA ASP A 450 -8.73 7.37 5.35
C ASP A 450 -7.85 7.45 6.62
N GLU A 451 -6.72 6.74 6.65
CA GLU A 451 -5.85 6.66 7.82
C GLU A 451 -4.61 7.55 7.76
N VAL A 452 -4.22 8.05 8.92
CA VAL A 452 -2.93 8.70 9.15
C VAL A 452 -2.28 8.14 10.40
N THR A 453 -1.00 7.80 10.30
CA THR A 453 -0.19 7.35 11.44
C THR A 453 0.83 8.42 11.80
N TYR A 454 0.93 8.72 13.09
CA TYR A 454 1.82 9.71 13.67
C TYR A 454 2.77 9.06 14.67
N VAL A 455 3.98 9.60 14.73
CA VAL A 455 4.81 9.52 15.94
C VAL A 455 4.68 10.82 16.70
N VAL A 456 4.03 10.77 17.86
CA VAL A 456 3.71 11.93 18.68
C VAL A 456 4.63 12.01 19.89
N ALA A 457 5.22 13.18 20.09
CA ALA A 457 5.83 13.62 21.32
C ALA A 457 4.88 14.57 22.06
N HIS A 458 4.70 14.37 23.36
CA HIS A 458 3.84 15.22 24.18
C HIS A 458 4.65 16.39 24.76
N ALA A 459 4.26 17.63 24.50
CA ALA A 459 4.96 18.80 25.04
C ALA A 459 5.03 18.83 26.57
N ALA A 460 4.08 18.19 27.26
CA ALA A 460 4.09 18.02 28.72
C ALA A 460 5.30 17.22 29.22
N ASP A 461 5.90 16.38 28.38
CA ASP A 461 7.09 15.58 28.69
C ASP A 461 8.40 16.30 28.32
N GLN A 462 8.33 17.55 27.85
CA GLN A 462 9.51 18.39 27.67
C GLN A 462 10.01 18.93 29.03
N PRO A 463 11.32 18.88 29.31
CA PRO A 463 11.85 19.51 30.51
C PRO A 463 11.59 21.03 30.49
N GLN A 464 11.06 21.57 31.58
CA GLN A 464 10.75 23.00 31.69
C GLN A 464 12.01 23.85 31.56
N ALA A 465 11.93 24.96 30.81
CA ALA A 465 13.01 25.90 30.60
C ALA A 465 13.47 26.51 31.94
N GLY A 466 14.57 26.00 32.50
CA GLY A 466 15.12 26.40 33.79
C GLY A 466 16.21 25.47 34.33
N GLU A 467 16.22 24.21 33.90
CA GLU A 467 17.33 23.30 34.16
C GLU A 467 18.32 23.33 32.98
N PHE A 468 19.62 23.48 33.29
CA PHE A 468 20.73 23.46 32.32
C PHE A 468 20.95 22.06 31.73
N VAL A 469 19.92 21.52 31.07
CA VAL A 469 19.96 20.24 30.36
C VAL A 469 19.74 20.54 28.88
N ARG A 470 20.60 19.99 28.02
CA ARG A 470 20.48 20.11 26.56
C ARG A 470 19.03 19.80 26.13
N GLN A 471 18.44 20.64 25.29
CA GLN A 471 17.07 20.60 24.76
C GLN A 471 16.74 19.30 23.99
N SER A 472 16.79 18.15 24.66
CA SER A 472 16.56 16.84 24.07
C SER A 472 15.30 16.30 24.76
N PHE A 473 14.26 16.07 23.98
CA PHE A 473 13.01 15.46 24.45
C PHE A 473 13.32 14.17 25.23
N SER A 474 12.78 14.02 26.44
CA SER A 474 13.06 12.89 27.33
C SER A 474 11.84 11.99 27.59
N GLY A 475 10.67 12.36 27.08
CA GLY A 475 9.44 11.57 27.18
C GLY A 475 9.40 10.37 26.22
N PRO A 476 8.49 9.40 26.45
CA PRO A 476 8.23 8.36 25.47
C PRO A 476 7.53 8.95 24.24
N TYR A 477 7.81 8.37 23.07
CA TYR A 477 7.00 8.58 21.88
C TYR A 477 5.75 7.72 21.93
N GLU A 478 4.67 8.24 21.33
CA GLU A 478 3.43 7.53 21.09
C GLU A 478 3.27 7.30 19.59
N LEU A 479 3.13 6.04 19.17
CA LEU A 479 2.65 5.73 17.83
C LEU A 479 1.12 5.76 17.85
N ARG A 480 0.53 6.67 17.09
CA ARG A 480 -0.92 6.90 17.06
C ARG A 480 -1.42 6.79 15.63
N THR A 481 -2.51 6.06 15.43
CA THR A 481 -3.22 6.01 14.16
C THR A 481 -4.58 6.67 14.32
N CYS A 482 -4.97 7.47 13.33
CA CYS A 482 -6.22 8.21 13.30
C CYS A 482 -6.97 7.96 12.00
N HIS A 483 -8.28 7.73 12.09
CA HIS A 483 -9.19 7.64 10.96
C HIS A 483 -9.81 9.01 10.71
N LEU A 484 -9.54 9.59 9.54
CA LEU A 484 -9.89 10.95 9.18
C LEU A 484 -11.40 11.14 9.05
N GLY A 485 -12.12 10.15 8.49
CA GLY A 485 -13.56 10.18 8.29
C GLY A 485 -14.36 9.97 9.58
N GLU A 486 -13.98 8.96 10.37
CA GLU A 486 -14.64 8.66 11.66
C GLU A 486 -14.26 9.64 12.76
N ARG A 487 -13.14 10.34 12.59
CA ARG A 487 -12.56 11.26 13.57
C ARG A 487 -12.22 10.58 14.89
N THR A 488 -11.66 9.38 14.79
CA THR A 488 -11.21 8.57 15.92
C THR A 488 -9.70 8.36 15.82
N CYS A 489 -9.04 8.27 16.98
CA CYS A 489 -7.64 7.89 17.06
C CYS A 489 -7.46 6.79 18.10
N PHE A 490 -6.45 5.95 17.90
CA PHE A 490 -6.01 4.99 18.89
C PHE A 490 -4.48 4.99 18.98
N THR A 491 -3.98 4.77 20.21
CA THR A 491 -2.55 4.55 20.43
C THR A 491 -2.22 3.11 20.03
N VAL A 492 -1.36 2.96 19.05
CA VAL A 492 -0.81 1.67 18.61
C VAL A 492 0.14 1.15 19.68
N THR A 493 1.11 1.97 20.08
CA THR A 493 2.08 1.64 21.14
C THR A 493 2.77 2.89 21.68
N LYS A 494 3.52 2.75 22.78
CA LYS A 494 4.40 3.79 23.31
C LYS A 494 5.81 3.21 23.47
N PHE A 495 6.82 3.97 23.09
CA PHE A 495 8.21 3.52 23.14
C PHE A 495 9.15 4.64 23.60
N PRO A 496 10.27 4.30 24.28
CA PRO A 496 11.19 5.30 24.80
C PRO A 496 11.96 5.99 23.67
N HIS A 497 12.36 7.24 23.92
CA HIS A 497 13.30 7.97 23.07
C HIS A 497 14.73 7.42 23.27
N THR A 498 15.33 6.82 22.24
CA THR A 498 16.70 6.24 22.31
C THR A 498 17.77 7.05 21.58
N GLY A 499 17.41 8.21 21.00
CA GLY A 499 18.33 9.11 20.30
C GLY A 499 18.32 8.97 18.77
N ALA A 500 17.82 7.85 18.23
CA ALA A 500 17.46 7.75 16.82
C ALA A 500 16.02 8.21 16.62
N LEU A 501 15.76 8.99 15.56
CA LEU A 501 14.40 9.36 15.21
C LEU A 501 13.68 8.14 14.61
N PRO A 502 12.42 7.91 15.00
CA PRO A 502 11.60 6.88 14.39
C PRO A 502 11.25 7.26 12.94
N VAL A 503 11.11 6.25 12.08
CA VAL A 503 10.82 6.42 10.65
C VAL A 503 9.50 5.73 10.34
N LEU A 504 8.60 6.41 9.66
CA LEU A 504 7.38 5.83 9.09
C LEU A 504 7.59 5.62 7.60
N ALA A 505 7.01 4.56 7.04
CA ALA A 505 7.01 4.35 5.60
C ALA A 505 6.29 5.51 4.92
N HIS A 506 6.84 6.02 3.81
CA HIS A 506 6.28 7.16 3.09
C HIS A 506 5.80 6.89 1.67
#